data_AF-A0A563EUI0-F1
#
_entry.id   AF-A0A563EUI0-F1
#
_cell.length_a   1.000
_cell.length_b   1.000
_cell.length_c   1.000
_cell.angle_alpha   90.00
_cell.angle_beta   90.00
_cell.angle_gamma   90.00
#
_symmetry.space_group_name_H-M   'P 1'
#
loop_
_entity.id
_entity.type
_entity.pdbx_description
1 polymer ?
#
loop_
_entity_poly.entity_id
_entity_poly.type
_entity_poly.pdbx_seq_one_letter_code
_entity_poly.pdbx_strand_id
1 'polypeptide(L)'
;MNKLVRLVTATALTTGAISALFAIGASPASAAGCDVFVVTENAYVRENPSEDSVVRKTKYAGEEVRSCFGSHGGDLHWTPVNCSCASDGVGYIVTRKLRWLRYEG
;
A
#
# COMPACT_ATOMS: atom_id res chain seq x y z
N MET A 1 -10.78 18.57 -25.62
CA MET A 1 -11.70 18.71 -24.46
C MET A 1 -12.53 17.44 -24.35
N ASN A 2 -12.29 16.71 -23.26
CA ASN A 2 -13.20 15.83 -22.50
C ASN A 2 -13.78 14.60 -23.23
N LYS A 3 -13.04 13.47 -23.18
CA LYS A 3 -13.62 12.14 -23.41
C LYS A 3 -14.22 11.63 -22.10
N LEU A 4 -15.54 11.53 -22.11
CA LEU A 4 -16.38 10.90 -21.09
C LEU A 4 -16.05 9.41 -20.99
N VAL A 5 -15.79 8.92 -19.78
CA VAL A 5 -15.95 7.48 -19.46
C VAL A 5 -16.98 7.39 -18.34
N ARG A 6 -18.12 6.82 -18.71
CA ARG A 6 -19.33 6.61 -17.93
C ARG A 6 -19.46 5.10 -17.77
N LEU A 7 -19.47 4.54 -16.56
CA LEU A 7 -19.94 3.19 -16.14
C LEU A 7 -19.28 2.83 -14.79
N VAL A 8 -19.88 2.21 -13.76
CA VAL A 8 -21.19 1.60 -13.49
C VAL A 8 -21.49 1.88 -12.00
N THR A 9 -22.73 2.25 -11.68
CA THR A 9 -23.27 2.27 -10.31
C THR A 9 -23.46 0.84 -9.80
N ALA A 10 -22.83 0.47 -8.69
CA ALA A 10 -23.17 -0.73 -7.93
C ALA A 10 -23.73 -0.32 -6.57
N THR A 11 -25.06 -0.22 -6.49
CA THR A 11 -25.79 -0.21 -5.23
C THR A 11 -25.78 -1.62 -4.65
N ALA A 12 -25.15 -1.80 -3.50
CA ALA A 12 -25.38 -2.94 -2.62
C ALA A 12 -25.88 -2.41 -1.27
N LEU A 13 -27.21 -2.42 -1.10
CA LEU A 13 -27.86 -2.39 0.19
C LEU A 13 -27.72 -3.80 0.79
N THR A 14 -27.00 -3.95 1.89
CA THR A 14 -27.17 -5.08 2.80
C THR A 14 -27.26 -4.56 4.23
N THR A 15 -28.47 -4.71 4.77
CA THR A 15 -28.82 -4.59 6.17
C THR A 15 -28.05 -5.60 7.02
N GLY A 16 -27.52 -5.13 8.15
CA GLY A 16 -27.37 -5.88 9.40
C GLY A 16 -26.52 -7.16 9.38
N ALA A 17 -25.25 -7.03 9.74
CA ALA A 17 -24.56 -7.97 10.64
C ALA A 17 -23.20 -7.38 11.04
N ILE A 18 -23.05 -7.07 12.33
CA ILE A 18 -21.73 -6.85 12.93
C ILE A 18 -21.02 -8.19 12.91
N SER A 19 -20.07 -8.34 12.00
CA SER A 19 -18.99 -9.31 12.09
C SER A 19 -17.83 -8.66 11.36
N ALA A 20 -16.75 -8.42 12.11
CA ALA A 20 -15.54 -7.78 11.64
C ALA A 20 -14.93 -8.61 10.50
N LEU A 21 -15.36 -8.34 9.26
CA LEU A 21 -14.55 -8.63 8.10
C LEU A 21 -13.37 -7.66 8.16
N PHE A 22 -12.24 -8.15 8.67
CA PHE A 22 -10.95 -7.55 8.41
C PHE A 22 -10.83 -7.46 6.89
N ALA A 23 -11.04 -6.27 6.35
CA ALA A 23 -10.70 -5.96 4.98
C ALA A 23 -9.18 -6.15 4.87
N ILE A 24 -8.74 -7.34 4.43
CA ILE A 24 -7.43 -7.54 3.85
C ILE A 24 -7.31 -6.50 2.74
N GLY A 25 -6.59 -5.41 3.04
CA GLY A 25 -6.55 -4.26 2.16
C GLY A 25 -6.01 -4.72 0.82
N ALA A 26 -6.87 -4.70 -0.21
CA ALA A 26 -6.50 -5.04 -1.57
C ALA A 26 -5.21 -4.27 -1.93
N SER A 27 -4.12 -5.00 -2.08
CA SER A 27 -2.90 -4.48 -2.69
C SER A 27 -3.22 -4.20 -4.15
N PRO A 28 -2.93 -3.00 -4.69
CA PRO A 28 -3.18 -2.73 -6.10
C PRO A 28 -2.41 -3.74 -6.97
N ALA A 29 -3.02 -4.03 -8.12
CA ALA A 29 -2.67 -5.07 -9.08
C ALA A 29 -1.16 -5.22 -9.33
N SER A 30 -0.77 -6.45 -9.65
CA SER A 30 0.52 -6.86 -10.19
C SER A 30 1.01 -5.89 -11.28
N ALA A 31 1.78 -4.89 -10.87
CA ALA A 31 2.65 -4.17 -11.75
C ALA A 31 3.91 -5.03 -11.92
N ALA A 32 4.16 -5.48 -13.14
CA ALA A 32 5.44 -6.08 -13.49
C ALA A 32 6.55 -5.04 -13.25
N GLY A 33 7.67 -5.47 -12.65
CA GLY A 33 8.76 -4.59 -12.27
C GLY A 33 8.83 -4.23 -10.78
N CYS A 34 8.12 -4.94 -9.90
CA CYS A 34 7.99 -4.54 -8.49
C CYS A 34 8.47 -5.59 -7.50
N ASP A 35 9.16 -5.14 -6.47
CA ASP A 35 9.48 -5.95 -5.30
C ASP A 35 8.28 -6.06 -4.37
N VAL A 36 7.97 -7.30 -3.97
CA VAL A 36 6.95 -7.62 -2.97
C VAL A 36 7.64 -7.87 -1.65
N PHE A 37 7.16 -7.19 -0.60
CA PHE A 37 7.61 -7.36 0.76
C PHE A 37 6.43 -7.81 1.63
N VAL A 38 6.74 -8.59 2.67
CA VAL A 38 5.82 -8.83 3.79
C VAL A 38 6.17 -7.91 4.94
N VAL A 39 5.14 -7.37 5.57
CA VAL A 39 5.25 -6.57 6.78
C VAL A 39 5.51 -7.52 7.96
N THR A 40 6.62 -7.36 8.67
CA THR A 40 7.03 -8.27 9.76
C THR A 40 6.39 -7.93 11.11
N GLU A 41 6.02 -6.67 11.30
CA GLU A 41 5.36 -6.12 12.49
C GLU A 41 4.48 -4.94 12.10
N ASN A 42 3.54 -4.52 12.96
CA ASN A 42 2.66 -3.38 12.67
C ASN A 42 3.47 -2.13 12.29
N ALA A 43 3.15 -1.56 11.13
CA ALA A 43 3.89 -0.49 10.48
C ALA A 43 2.95 0.59 9.95
N TYR A 44 3.51 1.77 9.71
CA TYR A 44 2.78 2.91 9.16
C TYR A 44 3.33 3.26 7.78
N VAL A 45 2.41 3.48 6.84
CA VAL A 45 2.69 4.14 5.56
C VAL A 45 2.55 5.63 5.78
N ARG A 46 3.62 6.36 5.52
CA ARG A 46 3.69 7.82 5.71
C ARG A 46 3.80 8.54 4.38
N GLU A 47 3.36 9.79 4.35
CA GLU A 47 3.44 10.64 3.15
C GLU A 47 4.88 10.93 2.72
N ASN A 48 5.80 11.00 3.69
CA ASN A 48 7.21 11.35 3.47
C ASN A 48 8.10 10.41 4.32
N PRO A 49 9.38 10.19 3.94
CA PRO A 49 10.32 9.34 4.68
C PRO A 49 10.81 10.00 5.98
N SER A 50 9.91 10.24 6.93
CA SER A 50 10.18 10.85 8.24
C SER A 50 9.22 10.33 9.30
N GLU A 51 9.69 10.16 10.54
CA GLU A 51 8.86 9.72 11.67
C GLU A 51 7.80 10.76 12.09
N ASP A 52 8.00 12.02 11.75
CA ASP A 52 7.05 13.11 11.99
C ASP A 52 6.03 13.29 10.85
N SER A 53 6.19 12.53 9.76
CA SER A 53 5.32 12.65 8.60
C SER A 53 3.92 12.06 8.86
N VAL A 54 2.91 12.63 8.21
CA VAL A 54 1.51 12.19 8.32
C VAL A 54 1.39 10.71 7.99
N VAL A 55 0.77 9.96 8.92
CA VAL A 55 0.42 8.56 8.69
C VAL A 55 -0.81 8.51 7.79
N ARG A 56 -0.66 7.89 6.62
CA ARG A 56 -1.74 7.73 5.64
C ARG A 56 -2.46 6.40 5.77
N LYS A 57 -1.75 5.36 6.20
CA LYS A 57 -2.30 4.01 6.33
C LYS A 57 -1.51 3.22 7.38
N THR A 58 -2.20 2.34 8.08
CA THR A 58 -1.58 1.31 8.93
C THR A 58 -1.50 0.01 8.15
N LYS A 59 -0.38 -0.70 8.31
CA LYS A 59 -0.14 -2.03 7.78
C LYS A 59 0.17 -2.99 8.93
N TYR A 60 -0.46 -4.14 8.92
CA TYR A 60 -0.33 -5.15 9.96
C TYR A 60 0.67 -6.23 9.54
N ALA A 61 1.21 -6.95 10.53
CA ALA A 61 2.09 -8.08 10.28
C ALA A 61 1.43 -9.12 9.35
N GLY A 62 2.19 -9.62 8.37
CA GLY A 62 1.71 -10.55 7.36
C GLY A 62 1.10 -9.89 6.12
N GLU A 63 0.83 -8.59 6.13
CA GLU A 63 0.37 -7.90 4.91
C GLU A 63 1.49 -7.75 3.88
N GLU A 64 1.13 -7.91 2.61
CA GLU A 64 2.04 -7.61 1.50
C GLU A 64 2.02 -6.11 1.15
N VAL A 65 3.18 -5.60 0.77
CA VAL A 65 3.38 -4.28 0.18
C VAL A 65 4.26 -4.40 -1.05
N ARG A 66 4.06 -3.48 -2.00
CA ARG A 66 4.73 -3.50 -3.30
C ARG A 66 5.56 -2.24 -3.46
N SER A 67 6.82 -2.37 -3.90
CA SER A 67 7.69 -1.27 -4.29
C SER A 67 8.04 -1.41 -5.78
N CYS A 68 7.63 -0.43 -6.60
CA CYS A 68 7.89 -0.44 -8.05
C CYS A 68 8.96 0.57 -8.46
N PHE A 69 9.68 1.12 -7.49
CA PHE A 69 10.53 2.30 -7.68
C PHE A 69 11.99 1.95 -8.02
N GLY A 70 12.30 0.66 -8.18
CA GLY A 70 13.64 0.16 -8.48
C GLY A 70 14.61 0.31 -7.29
N SER A 71 15.23 -0.79 -6.88
CA SER A 71 16.39 -0.85 -5.99
C SER A 71 16.30 -0.04 -4.69
N HIS A 72 15.60 -0.55 -3.66
CA HIS A 72 15.79 -0.25 -2.22
C HIS A 72 16.18 1.20 -1.83
N GLY A 73 15.74 2.20 -2.58
CA GLY A 73 16.43 3.50 -2.71
C GLY A 73 15.70 4.66 -2.05
N GLY A 74 14.92 4.39 -1.00
CA GLY A 74 14.88 5.36 0.08
C GLY A 74 16.11 5.13 0.95
N ASP A 75 16.46 6.07 1.83
CA ASP A 75 17.43 5.85 2.89
C ASP A 75 17.29 4.44 3.47
N LEU A 76 18.37 3.79 3.94
CA LEU A 76 18.31 2.42 4.51
C LEU A 76 17.19 2.21 5.57
N HIS A 77 16.64 3.31 6.09
CA HIS A 77 15.53 3.40 7.02
C HIS A 77 14.12 3.38 6.40
N TRP A 78 13.93 3.82 5.14
CA TRP A 78 12.61 3.96 4.50
C TRP A 78 12.54 3.29 3.13
N THR A 79 11.48 2.53 2.91
CA THR A 79 11.17 1.89 1.63
C THR A 79 9.96 2.60 0.99
N PRO A 80 10.09 3.13 -0.24
CA PRO A 80 8.95 3.64 -0.98
C PRO A 80 8.05 2.48 -1.40
N VAL A 81 6.75 2.62 -1.19
CA VAL A 81 5.72 1.64 -1.52
C VAL A 81 4.60 2.31 -2.28
N ASN A 82 3.99 1.57 -3.21
CA ASN A 82 2.84 2.06 -3.94
C ASN A 82 1.66 2.22 -2.97
N CYS A 83 1.17 3.44 -2.81
CA CYS A 83 -0.02 3.70 -2.01
C CYS A 83 -0.89 4.78 -2.64
N SER A 84 -2.10 4.39 -3.08
CA SER A 84 -3.16 5.35 -3.43
C SER A 84 -3.64 6.20 -2.25
N CYS A 85 -3.13 5.93 -1.05
CA CYS A 85 -3.38 6.73 0.15
C CYS A 85 -2.50 7.99 0.25
N ALA A 86 -1.41 8.06 -0.51
CA ALA A 86 -0.52 9.21 -0.58
C ALA A 86 -0.87 10.11 -1.77
N SER A 87 -0.56 11.41 -1.69
CA SER A 87 -1.02 12.39 -2.69
C SER A 87 -0.41 12.15 -4.07
N ASP A 88 0.83 11.69 -4.11
CA ASP A 88 1.60 11.36 -5.31
C ASP A 88 1.57 9.85 -5.65
N GLY A 89 0.84 9.05 -4.88
CA GLY A 89 0.76 7.60 -5.06
C GLY A 89 1.91 6.81 -4.44
N VAL A 90 2.87 7.47 -3.78
CA VAL A 90 4.00 6.85 -3.09
C VAL A 90 3.90 7.09 -1.59
N GLY A 91 3.92 6.01 -0.82
CA GLY A 91 4.05 6.07 0.62
C GLY A 91 5.39 5.52 1.09
N TYR A 92 5.78 5.83 2.32
CA TYR A 92 7.05 5.38 2.89
C TYR A 92 6.79 4.53 4.14
N ILE A 93 7.36 3.32 4.15
CA ILE A 93 7.33 2.42 5.30
C ILE A 93 8.76 2.23 5.81
N VAL A 94 8.92 2.09 7.13
CA VAL A 94 10.24 1.80 7.71
C VAL A 94 10.76 0.45 7.21
N THR A 95 11.93 0.45 6.57
CA THR A 95 12.53 -0.72 5.90
C THR A 95 12.70 -1.91 6.83
N ARG A 96 13.11 -1.71 8.09
CA ARG A 96 13.29 -2.81 9.07
C ARG A 96 12.01 -3.57 9.40
N LYS A 97 10.84 -2.99 9.11
CA LYS A 97 9.52 -3.63 9.28
C LYS A 97 9.07 -4.42 8.06
N LEU A 98 9.92 -4.49 7.04
CA LEU A 98 9.66 -5.18 5.79
C LEU A 98 10.66 -6.33 5.64
N ARG A 99 10.16 -7.44 5.10
CA ARG A 99 10.98 -8.55 4.64
C ARG A 99 10.69 -8.76 3.17
N TRP A 100 11.73 -8.74 2.34
CA TRP A 100 11.60 -9.04 0.92
C TRP A 100 11.09 -10.47 0.72
N LEU A 101 10.14 -10.64 -0.19
CA LEU A 101 9.55 -11.93 -0.53
C LEU A 101 9.96 -12.40 -1.93
N ARG A 102 9.64 -11.58 -2.93
CA ARG A 102 9.82 -11.91 -4.35
C ARG A 102 9.81 -10.65 -5.20
N TYR A 103 10.34 -10.76 -6.40
CA TYR A 103 10.15 -9.79 -7.46
C TYR A 103 9.00 -10.25 -8.38
N GLU A 104 8.06 -9.37 -8.69
CA GLU A 104 7.03 -9.59 -9.71
C GLU A 104 7.46 -8.88 -10.99
N GLY A 105 7.91 -9.67 -11.98
CA GLY A 105 8.37 -9.22 -13.29
C GLY A 105 7.64 -9.92 -14.42
#